data_AF-A0A926F944-F1
#
_entry.id   AF-A0A926F944-F1
#
_cell.length_a   1.000
_cell.length_b   1.000
_cell.length_c   1.000
_cell.angle_alpha   90.00
_cell.angle_beta   90.00
_cell.angle_gamma   90.00
#
_symmetry.space_group_name_H-M   'P 1'
#
loop_
_entity.id
_entity.type
_entity.pdbx_description
1 polymer ?
#
loop_
_entity_poly.entity_id
_entity_poly.type
_entity_poly.pdbx_seq_one_letter_code
_entity_poly.pdbx_strand_id
1 'polypeptide(L)'
;MDLETEKFNYYLDECYFHSERDKEFSTETEKQLARKSMELLWNKPSINVNGITYSNQEIRKKLLDEMMPEILDRAVEVYRQAKDVKSETAYLASYIFRTLIDYDAYIERLFRQTYKF
;
A
#
# COMPACT_ATOMS: atom_id res chain seq x y z
N MET A 1 -9.62 -1.42 21.65
CA MET A 1 -8.85 -1.55 20.41
C MET A 1 -7.45 -1.96 20.83
N ASP A 2 -6.76 -2.85 20.12
CA ASP A 2 -5.36 -3.18 20.48
C ASP A 2 -4.42 -2.06 20.02
N LEU A 3 -3.26 -1.94 20.68
CA LEU A 3 -2.29 -0.86 20.44
C LEU A 3 -1.79 -0.81 18.99
N GLU A 4 -1.66 -1.97 18.32
CA GLU A 4 -1.23 -2.02 16.93
C GLU A 4 -2.29 -1.43 16.00
N THR A 5 -3.57 -1.74 16.25
CA THR A 5 -4.69 -1.16 15.49
C THR A 5 -4.81 0.35 15.72
N GLU A 6 -4.57 0.84 16.94
CA GLU A 6 -4.53 2.28 17.22
C GLU A 6 -3.38 2.97 16.46
N LYS A 7 -2.18 2.37 16.48
CA LYS A 7 -1.02 2.86 15.73
C LYS A 7 -1.26 2.85 14.22
N PHE A 8 -1.90 1.81 13.70
CA PHE A 8 -2.28 1.72 12.30
C PHE A 8 -3.26 2.85 11.90
N ASN A 9 -4.30 3.08 12.70
CA ASN A 9 -5.25 4.17 12.46
C ASN A 9 -4.57 5.54 12.52
N TYR A 10 -3.66 5.75 13.48
CA TYR A 10 -2.85 6.95 13.55
C TYR A 10 -2.07 7.18 12.25
N TYR A 11 -1.38 6.16 11.72
CA TYR A 11 -0.67 6.31 10.44
C TYR A 11 -1.62 6.51 9.25
N LEU A 12 -2.81 5.89 9.25
CA LEU A 12 -3.81 6.16 8.22
C LEU A 12 -4.15 7.65 8.17
N ASP A 13 -4.45 8.26 9.32
CA ASP A 13 -4.95 9.62 9.37
C ASP A 13 -3.83 10.66 9.24
N GLU A 14 -2.70 10.47 9.92
CA GLU A 14 -1.63 11.47 10.03
C GLU A 14 -0.54 11.33 8.96
N CYS A 15 -0.46 10.18 8.28
CA CYS A 15 0.56 9.95 7.24
C CYS A 15 -0.05 9.63 5.89
N TYR A 16 -0.92 8.63 5.79
CA TYR A 16 -1.37 8.12 4.49
C TYR A 16 -2.52 8.91 3.88
N PHE A 17 -3.40 9.49 4.69
CA PHE A 17 -4.61 10.16 4.21
C PHE A 17 -4.81 11.56 4.82
N HIS A 18 -3.74 12.12 5.39
CA HIS A 18 -3.70 13.50 5.87
C HIS A 18 -4.06 14.48 4.73
N SER A 19 -4.75 15.57 5.06
CA SER A 19 -5.30 16.53 4.08
C SER A 19 -4.23 17.18 3.20
N GLU A 20 -3.00 17.34 3.71
CA GLU A 20 -1.87 17.85 2.92
C GLU A 20 -1.50 16.97 1.72
N ARG A 21 -1.91 15.70 1.72
CA ARG A 21 -1.66 14.73 0.65
C ARG A 21 -2.82 14.58 -0.31
N ASP A 22 -3.87 15.41 -0.20
CA ASP A 22 -5.03 15.34 -1.10
C ASP A 22 -4.64 15.49 -2.57
N LYS A 23 -3.56 16.23 -2.85
CA LYS A 23 -2.98 16.41 -4.20
C LYS A 23 -2.46 15.12 -4.84
N GLU A 24 -2.12 14.10 -4.05
CA GLU A 24 -1.59 12.82 -4.56
C GLU A 24 -2.71 11.91 -5.09
N PHE A 25 -3.96 12.21 -4.73
CA PHE A 25 -5.15 11.51 -5.21
C PHE A 25 -5.85 12.33 -6.30
N SER A 26 -6.22 11.66 -7.40
CA SER A 26 -6.92 12.33 -8.51
C SER A 26 -8.38 12.64 -8.17
N THR A 27 -8.98 11.86 -7.27
CA THR A 27 -10.36 12.04 -6.80
C THR A 27 -10.51 11.58 -5.36
N GLU A 28 -11.52 12.12 -4.66
CA GLU A 28 -11.89 11.66 -3.33
C GLU A 28 -12.29 10.17 -3.32
N THR A 29 -12.91 9.68 -4.39
CA THR A 29 -13.25 8.26 -4.54
C THR A 29 -12.01 7.37 -4.55
N GLU A 30 -10.95 7.78 -5.25
CA GLU A 30 -9.66 7.06 -5.26
C GLU A 30 -9.01 7.07 -3.87
N LYS A 31 -9.02 8.23 -3.19
CA LYS A 31 -8.53 8.34 -1.80
C LYS A 31 -9.26 7.39 -0.87
N GLN A 32 -10.58 7.35 -0.93
CA GLN A 32 -11.40 6.44 -0.13
C GLN A 32 -11.18 4.97 -0.50
N LEU A 33 -10.98 4.66 -1.77
CA LEU A 33 -10.66 3.32 -2.24
C LEU A 33 -9.31 2.84 -1.68
N ALA A 34 -8.28 3.68 -1.75
CA ALA A 34 -6.96 3.41 -1.18
C ALA A 34 -7.04 3.19 0.33
N ARG A 35 -7.81 4.03 1.04
CA ARG A 35 -8.04 3.86 2.48
C ARG A 35 -8.69 2.52 2.81
N LYS A 36 -9.81 2.21 2.14
CA LYS A 36 -10.50 0.92 2.32
C LYS A 36 -9.60 -0.27 1.97
N SER A 37 -8.69 -0.11 1.03
CA SER A 37 -7.73 -1.14 0.64
C SER A 37 -6.69 -1.40 1.73
N MET A 38 -6.18 -0.33 2.38
CA MET A 38 -5.31 -0.44 3.55
C MET A 38 -6.01 -1.11 4.73
N GLU A 39 -7.25 -0.69 5.02
CA GLU A 39 -8.09 -1.30 6.07
C GLU A 39 -8.39 -2.78 5.77
N LEU A 40 -8.62 -3.12 4.50
CA LEU A 40 -8.80 -4.50 4.06
C LEU A 40 -7.54 -5.33 4.29
N LEU A 41 -6.36 -4.80 3.97
CA LEU A 41 -5.09 -5.48 4.23
C LEU A 41 -4.87 -5.74 5.72
N TRP A 42 -5.13 -4.75 6.58
CA TRP A 42 -4.99 -4.87 8.02
C TRP A 42 -5.78 -6.04 8.62
N ASN A 43 -6.95 -6.31 8.05
CA ASN A 43 -7.87 -7.35 8.48
C ASN A 43 -7.77 -8.65 7.66
N LYS A 44 -6.89 -8.70 6.64
CA LYS A 44 -6.78 -9.85 5.75
C LYS A 44 -6.11 -11.02 6.46
N PRO A 45 -6.68 -12.24 6.46
CA PRO A 45 -6.11 -13.37 7.20
C PRO A 45 -4.76 -13.82 6.63
N SER A 46 -4.61 -13.77 5.31
CA SER A 46 -3.36 -14.03 4.62
C SER A 46 -3.36 -13.44 3.21
N ILE A 47 -2.17 -13.26 2.65
CA ILE A 47 -1.97 -12.85 1.26
C ILE A 47 -0.79 -13.60 0.65
N ASN A 48 -0.92 -14.03 -0.60
CA ASN A 48 0.19 -14.63 -1.34
C ASN A 48 0.78 -13.59 -2.30
N VAL A 49 2.08 -13.34 -2.20
CA VAL A 49 2.84 -12.45 -3.09
C VAL A 49 4.11 -13.18 -3.50
N ASN A 50 4.38 -13.22 -4.81
CA ASN A 50 5.56 -13.86 -5.39
C ASN A 50 5.78 -15.32 -4.90
N GLY A 51 4.70 -16.06 -4.64
CA GLY A 51 4.74 -17.44 -4.14
C GLY A 51 4.92 -17.57 -2.63
N ILE A 52 5.13 -16.47 -1.89
CA ILE A 52 5.25 -16.45 -0.44
C ILE A 52 3.89 -16.06 0.15
N THR A 53 3.40 -16.86 1.10
CA THR A 53 2.16 -16.57 1.83
C THR A 53 2.49 -15.88 3.14
N TYR A 54 1.99 -14.67 3.33
CA TYR A 54 2.11 -13.89 4.55
C TYR A 54 0.83 -14.04 5.37
N SER A 55 0.98 -14.37 6.64
CA SER A 55 -0.09 -14.38 7.65
C SER A 55 -0.52 -12.96 8.02
N ASN A 56 -1.69 -12.82 8.65
CA ASN A 56 -2.19 -11.53 9.12
C ASN A 56 -1.18 -10.79 10.02
N GLN A 57 -0.50 -11.49 10.93
CA GLN A 57 0.51 -10.88 11.81
C GLN A 57 1.70 -10.33 11.01
N GLU A 58 2.17 -11.05 9.99
CA GLU A 58 3.25 -10.58 9.12
C GLU A 58 2.81 -9.40 8.25
N ILE A 59 1.57 -9.42 7.74
CA ILE A 59 0.99 -8.29 6.99
C ILE A 59 0.97 -7.05 7.88
N ARG A 60 0.41 -7.16 9.09
CA ARG A 60 0.32 -6.04 10.06
C ARG A 60 1.69 -5.49 10.41
N LYS A 61 2.65 -6.36 10.72
CA LYS A 61 4.03 -5.97 11.01
C LYS A 61 4.64 -5.17 9.87
N LYS A 62 4.54 -5.67 8.63
CA LYS A 62 5.06 -4.96 7.45
C LYS A 62 4.38 -3.63 7.21
N LEU A 63 3.05 -3.56 7.40
CA LEU A 63 2.30 -2.30 7.28
C LEU A 63 2.71 -1.25 8.33
N LEU A 64 3.15 -1.67 9.51
CA LEU A 64 3.60 -0.75 10.57
C LEU A 64 5.07 -0.38 10.47
N ASP A 65 5.92 -1.31 10.04
CA ASP A 65 7.38 -1.17 10.12
C ASP A 65 8.01 -0.73 8.79
N GLU A 66 7.44 -1.14 7.65
CA GLU A 66 8.06 -0.98 6.33
C GLU A 66 7.25 -0.08 5.39
N MET A 67 5.96 0.14 5.65
CA MET A 67 5.10 0.93 4.79
C MET A 67 5.48 2.42 4.86
N MET A 68 5.55 3.05 3.69
CA MET A 68 5.85 4.47 3.52
C MET A 68 4.81 5.13 2.59
N PRO A 69 4.56 6.44 2.71
CA PRO A 69 3.65 7.18 1.83
C PRO A 69 3.91 6.94 0.34
N GLU A 70 5.17 6.92 -0.08
CA GLU A 70 5.62 6.75 -1.46
C GLU A 70 5.25 5.36 -2.03
N ILE A 71 5.20 4.34 -1.17
CA ILE A 71 4.78 2.98 -1.55
C ILE A 71 3.29 2.99 -1.89
N LEU A 72 2.48 3.70 -1.09
CA LEU A 72 1.05 3.86 -1.36
C LEU A 72 0.83 4.63 -2.65
N ASP A 73 1.54 5.74 -2.85
CA ASP A 73 1.41 6.58 -4.03
C ASP A 73 1.74 5.78 -5.29
N ARG A 74 2.83 5.01 -5.25
CA ARG A 74 3.21 4.13 -6.35
C ARG A 74 2.15 3.07 -6.63
N ALA A 75 1.58 2.45 -5.61
CA ALA A 75 0.53 1.46 -5.79
C ALA A 75 -0.73 2.07 -6.42
N VAL A 76 -1.10 3.30 -6.02
CA VAL A 76 -2.22 4.06 -6.60
C VAL A 76 -1.94 4.46 -8.05
N GLU A 77 -0.73 4.91 -8.38
CA GLU A 77 -0.33 5.20 -9.76
C GLU A 77 -0.48 3.98 -10.68
N VAL A 78 -0.02 2.81 -10.22
CA VAL A 78 -0.13 1.57 -10.98
C VAL A 78 -1.58 1.13 -11.10
N TYR A 79 -2.37 1.33 -10.04
CA TYR A 79 -3.80 1.06 -10.05
C TYR A 79 -4.55 1.89 -11.11
N ARG A 80 -4.21 3.17 -11.29
CA ARG A 80 -4.81 4.03 -12.34
C ARG A 80 -4.62 3.48 -13.75
N GLN A 81 -3.58 2.68 -13.98
CA GLN A 81 -3.30 2.07 -15.28
C GLN A 81 -4.05 0.74 -15.50
N ALA A 82 -4.64 0.17 -14.44
CA ALA A 82 -5.39 -1.07 -14.52
C ALA A 82 -6.75 -0.85 -15.21
N LYS A 83 -7.15 -1.82 -16.04
CA LYS A 83 -8.47 -1.84 -16.70
C LYS A 83 -9.19 -3.14 -16.34
N ASP A 84 -10.52 -3.10 -16.29
CA ASP A 84 -11.41 -4.25 -16.09
C ASP A 84 -11.16 -5.08 -14.81
N VAL A 85 -11.02 -4.40 -13.67
CA VAL A 85 -10.80 -5.03 -12.37
C VAL A 85 -12.12 -5.47 -11.73
N LYS A 86 -12.26 -6.76 -11.39
CA LYS A 86 -13.49 -7.32 -10.78
C LYS A 86 -13.83 -6.76 -9.39
N SER A 87 -12.81 -6.47 -8.59
CA SER A 87 -12.95 -5.84 -7.27
C SER A 87 -11.80 -4.88 -7.06
N GLU A 88 -12.08 -3.60 -7.25
CA GLU A 88 -11.10 -2.52 -7.19
C GLU A 88 -10.37 -2.50 -5.84
N THR A 89 -11.09 -2.64 -4.72
CA THR A 89 -10.50 -2.63 -3.36
C THR A 89 -9.58 -3.81 -3.11
N ALA A 90 -10.00 -5.03 -3.46
CA ALA A 90 -9.19 -6.22 -3.21
C ALA A 90 -7.94 -6.25 -4.11
N TYR A 91 -8.07 -5.72 -5.33
CA TYR A 91 -6.98 -5.57 -6.26
C TYR A 91 -5.97 -4.52 -5.79
N LEU A 92 -6.43 -3.33 -5.43
CA LEU A 92 -5.57 -2.27 -4.92
C LEU A 92 -4.89 -2.69 -3.61
N ALA A 93 -5.61 -3.33 -2.69
CA ALA A 93 -5.01 -3.93 -1.49
C ALA A 93 -3.86 -4.88 -1.85
N SER A 94 -4.08 -5.80 -2.79
CA SER A 94 -3.04 -6.74 -3.20
C SER A 94 -1.85 -6.05 -3.86
N TYR A 95 -2.10 -4.99 -4.63
CA TYR A 95 -1.06 -4.18 -5.26
C TYR A 95 -0.26 -3.33 -4.27
N ILE A 96 -0.91 -2.73 -3.28
CA ILE A 96 -0.24 -2.01 -2.19
C ILE A 96 0.75 -2.93 -1.49
N PHE A 97 0.28 -4.11 -1.06
CA PHE A 97 1.15 -5.03 -0.35
C PHE A 97 2.26 -5.61 -1.24
N ARG A 98 1.97 -5.88 -2.51
CA ARG A 98 3.02 -6.28 -3.46
C ARG A 98 4.06 -5.17 -3.66
N THR A 99 3.63 -3.93 -3.81
CA THR A 99 4.52 -2.78 -3.98
C THR A 99 5.43 -2.64 -2.76
N LEU A 100 4.87 -2.82 -1.55
CA LEU A 100 5.64 -2.87 -0.30
C LEU A 100 6.74 -3.94 -0.32
N ILE A 101 6.41 -5.18 -0.70
CA ILE A 101 7.39 -6.28 -0.77
C ILE A 101 8.48 -6.02 -1.82
N ASP A 102 8.10 -5.47 -2.97
CA ASP A 102 9.00 -5.27 -4.11
C ASP A 102 9.72 -3.89 -4.07
N TYR A 103 9.48 -3.05 -3.05
CA TYR A 103 9.88 -1.64 -3.04
C TYR A 103 11.40 -1.44 -3.06
N ASP A 104 12.14 -2.19 -2.24
CA ASP A 104 13.61 -2.09 -2.20
C ASP A 104 14.23 -2.43 -3.56
N ALA A 105 13.74 -3.49 -4.20
CA ALA A 105 14.18 -3.88 -5.54
C ALA A 105 13.79 -2.84 -6.60
N TYR A 106 12.65 -2.17 -6.43
CA TYR A 106 12.25 -1.05 -7.29
C TYR A 106 13.19 0.16 -7.15
N ILE A 107 13.53 0.55 -5.92
CA ILE A 107 14.47 1.65 -5.66
C ILE A 107 15.87 1.32 -6.20
N GLU A 108 16.35 0.09 -6.01
CA GLU A 108 17.66 -0.31 -6.54
C GLU A 108 17.70 -0.22 -8.08
N ARG A 109 16.62 -0.65 -8.76
CA ARG A 109 16.50 -0.53 -10.23
C ARG A 109 16.49 0.92 -10.68
N LEU A 110 15.72 1.79 -10.02
CA LEU A 110 15.69 3.22 -10.30
C LEU A 110 17.08 3.85 -10.14
N PHE A 111 17.77 3.49 -9.05
CA PHE A 111 19.13 3.97 -8.78
C PHE A 111 20.09 3.57 -9.92
N ARG A 112 20.10 2.30 -10.32
CA ARG A 112 20.94 1.81 -11.43
C ARG A 112 20.62 2.45 -12.78
N GLN A 113 19.36 2.77 -13.05
CA GLN A 113 18.95 3.45 -14.28
C GLN A 113 19.39 4.92 -14.31
N THR A 114 19.30 5.58 -13.16
CA THR A 114 19.63 7.00 -13.00
C THR A 114 21.14 7.23 -12.98
N TYR A 115 21.83 6.42 -12.19
CA TYR A 115 23.27 6.44 -12.02
C TYR A 115 23.84 5.25 -12.77
N LYS A 116 24.08 5.43 -14.08
CA LYS A 116 24.69 4.42 -14.95
C LYS A 116 26.07 4.00 -14.40
N PHE A 117 26.10 2.90 -13.66
CA PHE A 117 27.32 2.15 -13.37
C PHE A 117 27.42 0.97 -14.32
#